data_AF-A0A2N6U429-F1
#
_entry.id   AF-A0A2N6U429-F1
#
_cell.length_a   1.000
_cell.length_b   1.000
_cell.length_c   1.000
_cell.angle_alpha   90.00
_cell.angle_beta   90.00
_cell.angle_gamma   90.00
#
_symmetry.space_group_name_H-M   'P 1'
#
loop_
_entity.id
_entity.type
_entity.pdbx_description
1 polymer ?
#
loop_
_entity_poly.entity_id
_entity_poly.type
_entity_poly.pdbx_seq_one_letter_code
_entity_poly.pdbx_strand_id
1 'polypeptide(L)' 'MVRGVEVGVLLEVPLSRADLAGLAGSTAESVSRVMSRWKKQGLSDSGRRWTALRDRTQLEQIAAAAD' A
#
# COMPACT_ATOMS: atom_id res chain seq x y z
N MET A 1 -2.66 16.49 -9.08
CA MET A 1 -2.25 15.96 -10.39
C MET A 1 -1.25 14.83 -10.15
N VAL A 2 -1.72 13.59 -10.05
CA VAL A 2 -0.85 12.42 -10.16
C VAL A 2 -0.47 12.38 -11.64
N ARG A 3 0.73 12.88 -11.97
CA ARG A 3 1.27 12.78 -13.34
C ARG A 3 1.35 11.31 -13.71
N GLY A 4 0.97 10.99 -14.95
CA GLY A 4 0.88 9.64 -15.53
C GLY A 4 2.05 8.75 -15.16
N VAL A 5 1.84 7.96 -14.12
CA VAL A 5 2.56 6.72 -13.88
C VAL A 5 1.49 5.65 -14.05
N GLU A 6 1.79 4.60 -14.80
CA GLU A 6 0.93 3.44 -14.92
C GLU A 6 0.87 2.76 -13.54
N VAL A 7 -0.02 3.26 -12.69
CA VAL A 7 -0.32 2.69 -11.37
C VAL A 7 -1.32 1.57 -11.59
N GLY A 8 -0.99 0.36 -11.15
CA GLY A 8 -1.91 -0.77 -11.26
C GLY A 8 -3.27 -0.46 -10.63
N VAL A 9 -3.30 0.20 -9.46
CA VAL A 9 -4.53 0.66 -8.79
C VAL A 9 -4.29 1.99 -8.08
N LEU A 10 -5.18 2.97 -8.24
CA LEU A 10 -5.20 4.20 -7.45
C LEU A 10 -6.43 4.24 -6.55
N LEU A 11 -6.21 4.44 -5.26
CA LEU A 11 -7.24 4.62 -4.24
C LEU A 11 -7.23 6.10 -3.83
N GLU A 12 -8.28 6.83 -4.19
CA GLU A 12 -8.46 8.26 -3.85
C GLU A 12 -9.25 8.45 -2.54
N VAL A 13 -8.99 7.58 -1.57
CA VAL A 13 -9.60 7.63 -0.24
C VAL A 13 -8.53 7.91 0.83
N PRO A 14 -8.87 8.62 1.91
CA PRO A 14 -7.99 8.76 3.06
C PRO A 14 -7.89 7.41 3.78
N LEU A 15 -6.83 6.66 3.50
CA LEU A 15 -6.47 5.45 4.23
C LEU A 15 -5.31 5.76 5.18
N SER A 16 -5.61 5.93 6.47
CA SER A 16 -4.57 6.08 7.49
C SER A 16 -3.93 4.74 7.84
N ARG A 17 -2.80 4.78 8.56
CA ARG A 17 -2.16 3.54 9.06
C ARG A 17 -2.99 2.87 10.16
N ALA A 18 -3.80 3.64 10.89
CA ALA A 18 -4.73 3.10 11.87
C ALA A 18 -5.87 2.32 11.18
N ASP A 19 -6.41 2.86 10.09
CA ASP A 19 -7.47 2.18 9.31
C ASP A 19 -6.96 0.84 8.77
N LEU A 20 -5.78 0.85 8.12
CA LEU A 20 -5.16 -0.37 7.60
C LEU A 20 -4.83 -1.39 8.69
N ALA A 21 -4.39 -0.93 9.87
CA ALA A 21 -4.12 -1.80 11.00
C ALA A 21 -5.39 -2.48 11.53
N GLY A 22 -6.50 -1.72 11.62
CA GLY A 22 -7.81 -2.27 11.97
C GLY A 22 -8.31 -3.31 10.98
N LEU A 23 -8.12 -3.07 9.67
CA LEU A 23 -8.50 -4.01 8.62
C LEU A 23 -7.65 -5.28 8.61
N ALA A 24 -6.35 -5.17 8.89
CA ALA A 24 -5.40 -6.28 8.82
C ALA A 24 -5.21 -7.04 10.14
N GLY A 25 -5.91 -6.66 11.22
CA GLY A 25 -5.70 -7.24 12.55
C GLY A 25 -4.26 -7.05 13.06
N SER A 26 -3.65 -5.90 12.76
CA SER A 26 -2.24 -5.60 13.07
C SER A 26 -2.11 -4.30 13.86
N THR A 27 -0.89 -3.81 14.08
CA THR A 27 -0.62 -2.50 14.69
C THR A 27 -0.25 -1.46 13.64
N ALA A 28 -0.53 -0.17 13.93
CA ALA A 28 -0.19 0.92 13.03
C ALA A 28 1.32 1.01 12.74
N GLU A 29 2.17 0.68 13.72
CA GLU A 29 3.63 0.62 13.56
C GLU A 29 4.04 -0.52 12.63
N SER A 30 3.41 -1.69 12.73
CA SER A 30 3.70 -2.85 11.88
C SER A 30 3.29 -2.57 10.43
N VAL A 31 2.08 -2.04 10.22
CA VAL A 31 1.62 -1.58 8.90
C VAL A 31 2.53 -0.49 8.36
N SER A 32 2.94 0.48 9.18
CA SER A 32 3.86 1.54 8.76
C SER A 32 5.20 0.98 8.26
N ARG A 33 5.77 -0.02 8.94
CA ARG A 33 6.98 -0.72 8.52
C ARG A 33 6.80 -1.42 7.17
N VAL A 34 5.71 -2.17 6.99
CA VAL A 34 5.40 -2.88 5.73
C VAL A 34 5.21 -1.90 4.58
N MET A 35 4.36 -0.88 4.76
CA MET A 35 4.10 0.14 3.74
C MET A 35 5.36 0.92 3.36
N SER A 36 6.23 1.22 4.33
CA SER A 36 7.52 1.88 4.06
C SER A 36 8.47 0.99 3.25
N ARG A 37 8.50 -0.32 3.54
CA ARG A 37 9.26 -1.30 2.75
C ARG A 37 8.72 -1.40 1.33
N TRP A 38 7.40 -1.52 1.16
CA TRP A 38 6.75 -1.56 -0.15
C TRP A 38 7.00 -0.30 -0.97
N LYS A 39 7.02 0.87 -0.33
CA LYS A 39 7.39 2.11 -1.01
C LYS A 39 8.82 2.10 -1.53
N LYS A 40 9.78 1.64 -0.73
CA LYS A 40 11.19 1.50 -1.15
C LYS A 40 11.36 0.49 -2.28
N GLN A 41 10.52 -0.55 -2.30
CA GLN A 41 10.50 -1.58 -3.35
C GLN A 41 9.71 -1.15 -4.60
N GLY A 42 9.12 0.05 -4.61
CA GLY A 42 8.32 0.52 -5.74
C GLY A 42 6.96 -0.18 -5.88
N LEU A 43 6.50 -0.96 -4.88
CA LEU A 43 5.24 -1.71 -4.89
C LEU A 43 4.02 -0.83 -4.61
N SER A 44 4.20 0.20 -3.79
CA SER A 44 3.14 1.12 -3.42
C SER A 44 3.67 2.54 -3.24
N ASP A 45 2.77 3.50 -3.32
CA ASP A 45 3.03 4.87 -2.92
C ASP A 45 1.80 5.42 -2.22
N SER A 46 1.97 6.45 -1.40
CA SER A 46 0.85 7.05 -0.67
C SER A 46 1.16 8.51 -0.31
N GLY A 47 0.11 9.32 -0.24
CA GLY A 47 0.19 10.73 0.12
C GLY A 47 -1.05 11.21 0.86
N ARG A 48 -1.23 12.53 0.95
CA ARG A 48 -2.42 13.10 1.59
C ARG A 48 -3.66 12.73 0.76
N ARG A 49 -4.51 11.87 1.34
CA ARG A 49 -5.80 11.40 0.78
C ARG A 49 -5.70 10.52 -0.47
N TRP A 50 -4.58 9.81 -0.67
CA TRP A 50 -4.48 8.82 -1.73
C TRP A 50 -3.46 7.73 -1.41
N THR A 51 -3.69 6.54 -1.97
CA THR A 51 -2.77 5.40 -1.97
C THR A 51 -2.73 4.79 -3.36
N ALA A 52 -1.55 4.55 -3.92
CA ALA A 52 -1.37 3.87 -5.19
C ALA A 52 -0.70 2.52 -4.98
N LEU A 53 -1.25 1.47 -5.58
CA LEU A 53 -0.58 0.20 -5.78
C LEU A 53 0.09 0.26 -7.14
N ARG A 54 1.41 0.24 -7.15
CA ARG A 54 2.22 0.36 -8.37
C ARG A 54 2.30 -0.98 -9.09
N ASP A 55 2.51 -2.05 -8.32
CA ASP A 55 2.60 -3.42 -8.84
C ASP A 55 1.64 -4.34 -8.08
N ARG A 56 0.43 -4.49 -8.61
CA ARG A 56 -0.61 -5.35 -8.02
C ARG A 56 -0.21 -6.82 -8.08
N THR A 57 0.34 -7.27 -9.20
CA THR A 57 0.73 -8.66 -9.43
C THR A 57 1.78 -9.11 -8.40
N GLN A 58 2.79 -8.28 -8.16
CA GLN A 58 3.82 -8.60 -7.17
C GLN A 58 3.27 -8.61 -5.73
N LEU A 59 2.31 -7.73 -5.41
CA LEU A 59 1.61 -7.76 -4.11
C LEU A 59 0.79 -9.04 -3.92
N GLU A 60 0.08 -9.49 -4.96
CA GLU A 60 -0.66 -10.77 -4.94
C GLU A 60 0.28 -11.96 -4.74
N GLN A 61 1.47 -11.95 -5.36
CA GLN A 61 2.50 -12.98 -5.12
C GLN A 61 3.02 -12.98 -3.69
N ILE A 62 3.25 -11.80 -3.09
CA ILE A 62 3.67 -11.69 -1.69
C ILE A 62 2.60 -12.25 -0.76
N ALA A 63 1.32 -11.99 -1.03
CA ALA A 63 0.22 -12.51 -0.24
C ALA A 63 0.13 -14.04 -0.33
N ALA A 64 0.23 -14.61 -1.54
CA ALA A 64 0.19 -16.05 -1.75
C ALA A 64 1.40 -16.79 -1.14
N ALA A 65 2.54 -16.12 -0.95
CA ALA A 65 3.71 -16.68 -0.30
C ALA A 65 3.67 -16.64 1.24
N ALA A 66 2.65 -15.98 1.82
CA ALA A 66 2.47 -15.87 3.27
C ALA A 66 1.50 -16.92 3.84
N ASP A 67 0.89 -17.74 2.98
CA ASP A 67 0.12 -18.96 3.33
C ASP A 67 1.04 -20.15 3.66
#